data_AF-A0A961S218-F1
#
_entry.id   AF-A0A961S218-F1
#
_cell.length_a   1.000
_cell.length_b   1.000
_cell.length_c   1.000
_cell.angle_alpha   90.00
_cell.angle_beta   90.00
_cell.angle_gamma   90.00
#
_symmetry.space_group_name_H-M   'P 1'
#
loop_
_entity.id
_entity.type
_entity.pdbx_description
1 polymer ?
#
loop_
_entity_poly.entity_id
_entity_poly.type
_entity_poly.pdbx_seq_one_letter_code
_entity_poly.pdbx_strand_id
1 'polypeptide(L)'
;CQRLLYSPFRFLPALLRACPCADRCIIPTLRTTDNLHPRAPNARGEQLAPANEQATAELPTHELVVQLTGWIAGHTSYDVTRTRQDPPAIRFCVAGETIRYEDSDLLIEDNLRAAYDLKTRTVQIVAPWDGRLLEDQSVLLHELIHDVQFHNRRWDCPRQPEFEAYSLQAKWLMEHGRHVPFDLAQIFIRSRCPRPHP
;
A
#
# COMPACT_ATOMS: atom_id res chain seq x y z
N CYS A 1 -10.99 8.67 -2.27
CA CYS A 1 -10.47 9.02 -0.92
C CYS A 1 -10.32 7.72 -0.13
N GLN A 2 -9.19 7.04 -0.29
CA GLN A 2 -8.92 5.67 0.16
C GLN A 2 -7.51 5.58 0.76
N ARG A 3 -7.10 6.64 1.46
CA ARG A 3 -5.77 6.77 2.05
C ARG A 3 -5.87 6.64 3.56
N LEU A 4 -5.74 5.42 4.05
CA LEU A 4 -5.24 5.17 5.40
C LEU A 4 -3.79 4.71 5.26
N LEU A 5 -2.90 5.69 5.08
CA LEU A 5 -1.47 5.44 5.02
C LEU A 5 -0.99 4.87 6.36
N TYR A 6 -0.22 3.79 6.33
CA TYR A 6 0.49 3.31 7.51
C TYR A 6 2.00 3.34 7.32
N SER A 7 2.70 3.98 8.26
CA SER A 7 4.16 4.06 8.36
C SER A 7 4.66 3.13 9.46
N PRO A 8 5.55 2.18 9.19
CA PRO A 8 6.18 1.39 10.24
C PRO A 8 7.41 2.05 10.88
N PHE A 9 7.83 3.27 10.49
CA PHE A 9 9.07 3.87 11.04
C PHE A 9 8.99 5.38 11.33
N ARG A 10 9.28 5.70 12.61
CA ARG A 10 9.65 6.97 13.25
C ARG A 10 8.56 8.04 13.47
N PHE A 11 8.34 8.33 14.75
CA PHE A 11 7.70 9.52 15.30
C PHE A 11 8.48 10.80 14.93
N LEU A 12 7.81 11.74 14.26
CA LEU A 12 8.01 13.20 14.34
C LEU A 12 6.70 13.87 13.89
N PRO A 13 6.30 15.02 14.47
CA PRO A 13 4.99 15.60 14.23
C PRO A 13 5.00 16.33 12.88
N ALA A 14 4.38 15.75 11.86
CA ALA A 14 4.13 16.46 10.61
C ALA A 14 2.93 17.39 10.80
N LEU A 15 3.22 18.69 10.78
CA LEU A 15 2.27 19.79 10.73
C LEU A 15 1.25 19.58 9.62
N LEU A 16 -0.04 19.68 10.00
CA LEU A 16 -1.17 19.81 9.08
C LEU A 16 -0.93 20.96 8.09
N ARG A 17 -0.78 20.62 6.81
CA ARG A 17 -1.11 21.53 5.70
C ARG A 17 -2.25 20.92 4.91
N ALA A 18 -3.40 21.58 5.00
CA ALA A 18 -4.44 21.49 4.00
C ALA A 18 -3.90 22.10 2.69
N CYS A 19 -4.18 21.45 1.55
CA CYS A 19 -4.07 22.11 0.26
C CYS A 19 -5.40 21.99 -0.49
N PRO A 20 -6.09 23.11 -0.72
CA PRO A 20 -6.92 23.33 -1.89
C PRO A 20 -6.06 23.75 -3.09
N CYS A 21 -6.72 23.82 -4.25
CA CYS A 21 -6.24 24.04 -5.60
C CYS A 21 -5.17 25.14 -5.82
N ALA A 22 -4.31 24.91 -6.83
CA ALA A 22 -3.66 25.84 -7.75
C ALA A 22 -3.35 27.28 -7.28
N ASP A 23 -2.06 27.63 -7.16
CA ASP A 23 -1.34 28.53 -8.10
C ASP A 23 0.00 28.98 -7.51
N ARG A 24 1.02 29.02 -8.39
CA ARG A 24 2.29 29.79 -8.33
C ARG A 24 2.99 29.96 -6.97
N CYS A 25 4.18 29.37 -6.85
CA CYS A 25 5.36 30.05 -6.29
C CYS A 25 6.65 29.55 -6.95
N ILE A 26 7.53 30.51 -7.23
CA ILE A 26 8.81 30.42 -7.93
C ILE A 26 9.96 30.66 -6.91
N ILE A 27 11.17 30.15 -7.20
CA ILE A 27 12.54 30.58 -6.77
C ILE A 27 13.04 30.01 -5.40
N PRO A 28 14.35 29.78 -5.15
CA PRO A 28 15.47 29.26 -5.96
C PRO A 28 16.25 28.10 -5.30
N THR A 29 17.15 27.52 -6.09
CA THR A 29 18.28 26.65 -5.70
C THR A 29 19.32 27.34 -4.81
N LEU A 30 19.82 26.62 -3.80
CA LEU A 30 21.05 26.96 -3.07
C LEU A 30 22.18 26.04 -3.52
N ARG A 31 23.19 26.63 -4.18
CA ARG A 31 24.55 26.10 -4.30
C ARG A 31 25.31 26.39 -3.01
N THR A 32 26.10 25.43 -2.56
CA THR A 32 27.39 25.68 -1.90
C THR A 32 28.38 24.63 -2.40
N THR A 33 29.47 25.10 -2.99
CA THR A 33 30.69 24.34 -3.30
C THR A 33 31.78 24.75 -2.31
N ASP A 34 32.82 23.90 -2.23
CA ASP A 34 34.19 24.10 -1.71
C ASP A 34 34.53 23.13 -0.55
N ASN A 35 35.67 22.45 -0.45
CA ASN A 35 36.90 22.38 -1.26
C ASN A 35 37.83 21.25 -0.72
N LEU A 36 38.65 20.64 -1.61
CA LEU A 36 40.07 20.17 -1.48
C LEU A 36 40.41 19.10 -0.38
N HIS A 37 41.22 18.03 -0.54
CA HIS A 37 42.34 17.65 -1.41
C HIS A 37 42.62 16.10 -1.25
N PRO A 38 43.52 15.47 -2.05
CA PRO A 38 43.57 14.01 -2.27
C PRO A 38 44.61 13.24 -1.45
N ARG A 39 44.39 11.92 -1.27
CA ARG A 39 45.44 10.96 -0.88
C ARG A 39 45.32 9.66 -1.68
N ALA A 40 46.48 9.17 -2.12
CA ALA A 40 46.72 8.05 -3.03
C ALA A 40 46.59 6.66 -2.35
N PRO A 41 46.75 5.55 -3.09
CA PRO A 41 45.95 4.33 -2.91
C PRO A 41 46.62 3.32 -1.98
N ASN A 42 45.81 2.45 -1.36
CA ASN A 42 46.32 1.22 -0.78
C ASN A 42 45.52 0.03 -1.28
N ALA A 43 46.20 -0.84 -2.03
CA ALA A 43 45.71 -2.09 -2.54
C ALA A 43 45.67 -3.14 -1.43
N ARG A 44 44.47 -3.64 -1.11
CA ARG A 44 44.26 -5.01 -0.62
C ARG A 44 42.99 -5.52 -1.26
N GLY A 45 43.11 -6.63 -1.98
CA GLY A 45 41.99 -7.32 -2.58
C GLY A 45 41.08 -7.85 -1.47
N GLU A 46 39.87 -7.31 -1.41
CA GLU A 46 38.73 -8.02 -0.87
C GLU A 46 37.89 -8.46 -2.07
N GLN A 47 37.84 -9.78 -2.22
CA GLN A 47 36.98 -10.50 -3.13
C GLN A 47 35.54 -10.01 -2.89
N LEU A 48 35.01 -9.20 -3.81
CA LEU A 48 33.60 -8.85 -3.87
C LEU A 48 32.81 -10.15 -3.98
N ALA A 49 32.13 -10.53 -2.90
CA ALA A 49 31.04 -11.49 -2.99
C ALA A 49 30.07 -11.00 -4.08
N PRO A 50 29.59 -11.88 -4.97
CA PRO A 50 28.60 -11.47 -5.95
C PRO A 50 27.38 -10.94 -5.21
N ALA A 51 26.91 -9.77 -5.65
CA ALA A 51 25.70 -9.14 -5.18
C ALA A 51 24.57 -10.20 -5.17
N ASN A 52 24.10 -10.52 -3.96
CA ASN A 52 22.98 -11.41 -3.73
C ASN A 52 21.79 -10.94 -4.59
N GLU A 53 21.18 -11.89 -5.28
CA GLU A 53 20.14 -11.75 -6.29
C GLU A 53 19.21 -10.56 -6.06
N GLN A 54 19.14 -9.71 -7.07
CA GLN A 54 18.11 -8.71 -7.23
C GLN A 54 16.76 -9.41 -7.08
N ALA A 55 16.08 -9.19 -5.95
CA ALA A 55 14.67 -9.55 -5.81
C ALA A 55 13.90 -8.74 -6.86
N THR A 56 13.72 -9.34 -8.04
CA THR A 56 12.78 -8.82 -9.03
C THR A 56 11.41 -8.93 -8.41
N ALA A 57 10.66 -7.82 -8.39
CA ALA A 57 9.27 -7.81 -7.96
C ALA A 57 8.46 -8.70 -8.93
N GLU A 58 8.34 -9.97 -8.60
CA GLU A 58 7.51 -10.91 -9.33
C GLU A 58 6.04 -10.65 -8.99
N LEU A 59 5.18 -10.67 -10.00
CA LEU A 59 3.75 -10.52 -9.80
C LEU A 59 3.23 -11.61 -8.85
N PRO A 60 2.23 -11.30 -8.01
CA PRO A 60 1.61 -12.32 -7.17
C PRO A 60 1.15 -13.51 -8.02
N THR A 61 1.48 -14.72 -7.59
CA THR A 61 1.08 -15.91 -8.32
C THR A 61 -0.44 -16.09 -8.26
N HIS A 62 -1.01 -16.70 -9.29
CA HIS A 62 -2.44 -17.05 -9.28
C HIS A 62 -2.80 -17.93 -8.08
N GLU A 63 -1.91 -18.84 -7.67
CA GLU A 63 -2.10 -19.67 -6.50
C GLU A 63 -2.24 -18.84 -5.21
N LEU A 64 -1.37 -17.84 -5.01
CA LEU A 64 -1.46 -16.96 -3.84
C LEU A 64 -2.80 -16.20 -3.81
N VAL A 65 -3.24 -15.66 -4.95
CA VAL A 65 -4.54 -14.97 -5.05
C VAL A 65 -5.68 -15.93 -4.67
N VAL A 66 -5.68 -17.16 -5.20
CA VAL A 66 -6.68 -18.19 -4.86
C VAL A 66 -6.65 -18.53 -3.37
N GLN A 67 -5.47 -18.69 -2.77
CA GLN A 67 -5.33 -18.97 -1.33
C GLN A 67 -5.89 -17.84 -0.47
N LEU A 68 -5.54 -16.58 -0.76
CA LEU A 68 -6.02 -15.41 -0.02
C LEU A 68 -7.53 -15.22 -0.17
N THR A 69 -8.09 -15.34 -1.38
CA THR A 69 -9.54 -15.32 -1.60
C THR A 69 -10.24 -16.53 -0.96
N GLY A 70 -9.54 -17.67 -0.88
CA GLY A 70 -9.90 -18.84 -0.09
C GLY A 70 -10.13 -18.49 1.38
N TRP A 71 -9.15 -17.82 1.98
CA TRP A 71 -9.20 -17.37 3.36
C TRP A 71 -10.34 -16.36 3.60
N ILE A 72 -10.56 -15.40 2.70
CA ILE A 72 -11.67 -14.43 2.82
C ILE A 72 -13.02 -15.15 2.92
N ALA A 73 -13.24 -16.18 2.07
CA ALA A 73 -14.47 -16.96 2.08
C ALA A 73 -14.67 -17.76 3.38
N GLY A 74 -13.59 -18.20 4.01
CA GLY A 74 -13.65 -18.93 5.28
C GLY A 74 -13.92 -18.04 6.50
N HIS A 75 -13.73 -16.72 6.37
CA HIS A 75 -13.75 -15.77 7.48
C HIS A 75 -14.81 -14.68 7.36
N THR A 76 -15.57 -14.67 6.28
CA THR A 76 -16.64 -13.70 6.01
C THR A 76 -17.86 -14.39 5.43
N SER A 77 -19.01 -13.71 5.40
CA SER A 77 -20.20 -14.16 4.68
C SER A 77 -20.26 -13.62 3.25
N TYR A 78 -19.16 -13.07 2.74
CA TYR A 78 -19.14 -12.51 1.40
C TYR A 78 -19.13 -13.61 0.33
N ASP A 79 -19.86 -13.37 -0.75
CA ASP A 79 -19.71 -14.13 -1.98
C ASP A 79 -18.37 -13.74 -2.62
N VAL A 80 -17.46 -14.70 -2.75
CA VAL A 80 -16.16 -14.52 -3.40
C VAL A 80 -16.12 -15.10 -4.82
N THR A 81 -17.25 -15.60 -5.34
CA THR A 81 -17.32 -16.33 -6.61
C THR A 81 -16.76 -15.51 -7.75
N ARG A 82 -17.14 -14.23 -7.84
CA ARG A 82 -16.63 -13.31 -8.86
C ARG A 82 -15.11 -13.16 -8.77
N THR A 83 -14.58 -12.83 -7.60
CA THR A 83 -13.14 -12.64 -7.38
C THR A 83 -12.33 -13.90 -7.70
N ARG A 84 -12.89 -15.09 -7.45
CA ARG A 84 -12.23 -16.35 -7.82
C ARG A 84 -12.24 -16.64 -9.31
N GLN A 85 -13.34 -16.34 -10.00
CA GLN A 85 -13.50 -16.64 -11.43
C GLN A 85 -12.77 -15.65 -12.33
N ASP A 86 -12.75 -14.38 -11.92
CA ASP A 86 -12.17 -13.27 -12.67
C ASP A 86 -11.47 -12.34 -11.67
N PRO A 87 -10.26 -12.66 -11.17
CA PRO A 87 -9.59 -11.85 -10.14
C PRO A 87 -9.27 -10.42 -10.64
N PRO A 88 -9.18 -9.43 -9.73
CA PRO A 88 -8.80 -8.07 -10.13
C PRO A 88 -7.41 -8.06 -10.76
N ALA A 89 -7.19 -7.16 -11.72
CA ALA A 89 -5.87 -7.00 -12.33
C ALA A 89 -4.86 -6.52 -11.27
N ILE A 90 -3.63 -7.05 -11.29
CA ILE A 90 -2.57 -6.64 -10.37
C ILE A 90 -1.48 -5.93 -11.17
N ARG A 91 -1.09 -4.74 -10.71
CA ARG A 91 -0.04 -3.92 -11.32
C ARG A 91 0.94 -3.45 -10.25
N PHE A 92 2.21 -3.36 -10.61
CA PHE A 92 3.21 -2.70 -9.78
C PHE A 92 3.33 -1.23 -10.14
N CYS A 93 3.57 -0.42 -9.11
CA CYS A 93 4.01 0.97 -9.21
C CYS A 93 5.17 1.21 -8.24
N VAL A 94 5.81 2.37 -8.34
CA VAL A 94 6.92 2.77 -7.44
C VAL A 94 6.58 4.05 -6.69
N ALA A 95 7.16 4.23 -5.50
CA ALA A 95 7.06 5.49 -4.78
C ALA A 95 7.59 6.66 -5.62
N GLY A 96 6.89 7.80 -5.56
CA GLY A 96 7.17 8.97 -6.40
C GLY A 96 6.54 8.93 -7.80
N GLU A 97 5.95 7.81 -8.21
CA GLU A 97 5.15 7.73 -9.43
C GLU A 97 3.80 8.44 -9.26
N THR A 98 3.29 9.06 -10.33
CA THR A 98 1.91 9.53 -10.39
C THR A 98 1.11 8.58 -11.27
N ILE A 99 0.13 7.90 -10.67
CA ILE A 99 -0.75 6.98 -11.39
C ILE A 99 -2.14 7.59 -11.57
N ARG A 100 -2.85 7.16 -12.61
CA ARG A 100 -4.29 7.42 -12.73
C ARG A 100 -5.02 6.53 -11.73
N TYR A 101 -5.73 7.13 -10.79
CA TYR A 101 -6.51 6.43 -9.76
C TYR A 101 -7.94 6.96 -9.76
N GLU A 102 -8.91 6.10 -10.07
CA GLU A 102 -10.30 6.50 -10.29
C GLU A 102 -10.41 7.63 -11.36
N ASP A 103 -10.77 8.84 -10.93
CA ASP A 103 -10.92 10.02 -11.79
C ASP A 103 -9.86 11.11 -11.53
N SER A 104 -8.84 10.81 -10.74
CA SER A 104 -7.79 11.75 -10.35
C SER A 104 -6.38 11.17 -10.55
N ASP A 105 -5.38 12.03 -10.47
CA ASP A 105 -3.98 11.62 -10.43
C ASP A 105 -3.58 11.41 -8.97
N LEU A 106 -2.92 10.29 -8.69
CA LEU A 106 -2.45 9.91 -7.36
C LEU A 106 -0.94 9.82 -7.36
N LEU A 107 -0.29 10.69 -6.58
CA LEU A 107 1.11 10.53 -6.23
C LEU A 107 1.24 9.35 -5.26
N ILE A 108 2.09 8.38 -5.59
CA ILE A 108 2.44 7.27 -4.70
C ILE A 108 3.41 7.80 -3.65
N GLU A 109 2.93 7.92 -2.41
CA GLU A 109 3.76 8.31 -1.27
C GLU A 109 4.52 7.11 -0.71
N ASP A 110 5.65 7.35 -0.05
CA ASP A 110 6.55 6.31 0.48
C ASP A 110 5.89 5.34 1.47
N ASN A 111 4.78 5.73 2.08
CA ASN A 111 4.02 4.95 3.06
C ASN A 111 2.78 4.26 2.47
N LEU A 112 2.52 4.43 1.18
CA LEU A 112 1.50 3.65 0.48
C LEU A 112 2.11 2.29 0.11
N ARG A 113 1.44 1.19 0.50
CA ARG A 113 1.88 -0.18 0.18
C ARG A 113 1.10 -0.78 -0.99
N ALA A 114 -0.18 -0.49 -1.06
CA ALA A 114 -1.03 -0.82 -2.18
C ALA A 114 -2.28 0.08 -2.19
N ALA A 115 -3.05 0.01 -3.28
CA ALA A 115 -4.38 0.60 -3.36
C ALA A 115 -5.24 -0.14 -4.40
N TYR A 116 -6.51 -0.36 -4.07
CA TYR A 116 -7.50 -0.92 -4.96
C TYR A 116 -8.33 0.17 -5.67
N ASP A 117 -8.18 0.26 -6.99
CA ASP A 117 -9.02 1.12 -7.84
C ASP A 117 -10.32 0.38 -8.19
N LEU A 118 -11.43 0.82 -7.59
CA LEU A 118 -12.76 0.27 -7.82
C LEU A 118 -13.24 0.43 -9.27
N LYS A 119 -12.89 1.53 -9.94
CA LYS A 119 -13.38 1.85 -11.28
C LYS A 119 -12.78 0.92 -12.33
N THR A 120 -11.48 0.66 -12.21
CA THR A 120 -10.73 -0.19 -13.14
C THR A 120 -10.55 -1.62 -12.64
N ARG A 121 -10.99 -1.91 -11.40
CA ARG A 121 -10.86 -3.21 -10.75
C ARG A 121 -9.41 -3.70 -10.71
N THR A 122 -8.52 -2.78 -10.35
CA THR A 122 -7.07 -2.99 -10.37
C THR A 122 -6.48 -2.78 -8.98
N VAL A 123 -5.69 -3.76 -8.53
CA VAL A 123 -4.82 -3.66 -7.37
C VAL A 123 -3.47 -3.08 -7.81
N GLN A 124 -3.13 -1.92 -7.29
CA GLN A 124 -1.83 -1.29 -7.47
C GLN A 124 -0.95 -1.66 -6.27
N ILE A 125 0.16 -2.37 -6.48
CA ILE A 125 1.11 -2.74 -5.43
C ILE A 125 2.36 -1.89 -5.57
N VAL A 126 2.80 -1.26 -4.48
CA VAL A 126 3.99 -0.41 -4.47
C VAL A 126 5.22 -1.30 -4.24
N ALA A 127 6.17 -1.27 -5.17
CA ALA A 127 7.44 -1.97 -5.06
C ALA A 127 8.39 -1.29 -4.04
N PRO A 128 9.26 -2.05 -3.34
CA PRO A 128 9.44 -3.49 -3.45
C PRO A 128 8.34 -4.29 -2.73
N TRP A 129 7.99 -5.44 -3.31
CA TRP A 129 7.03 -6.40 -2.78
C TRP A 129 7.55 -7.82 -3.00
N ASP A 130 7.41 -8.68 -2.00
CA ASP A 130 7.82 -10.09 -2.06
C ASP A 130 6.67 -10.99 -1.60
N GLY A 131 6.14 -11.80 -2.52
CA GLY A 131 5.04 -12.72 -2.26
C GLY A 131 5.36 -13.85 -1.28
N ARG A 132 6.60 -13.98 -0.81
CA ARG A 132 7.00 -14.90 0.26
C ARG A 132 6.91 -14.28 1.65
N LEU A 133 6.84 -12.95 1.74
CA LEU A 133 6.70 -12.23 3.01
C LEU A 133 5.23 -12.13 3.40
N LEU A 134 4.90 -12.56 4.62
CA LEU A 134 3.53 -12.54 5.12
C LEU A 134 2.99 -11.11 5.21
N GLU A 135 3.84 -10.13 5.54
CA GLU A 135 3.48 -8.72 5.56
C GLU A 135 2.97 -8.25 4.19
N ASP A 136 3.64 -8.66 3.12
CA ASP A 136 3.32 -8.31 1.74
C ASP A 136 2.10 -9.05 1.21
N GLN A 137 1.95 -10.33 1.58
CA GLN A 137 0.71 -11.07 1.34
C GLN A 137 -0.48 -10.42 2.06
N SER A 138 -0.29 -9.91 3.29
CA SER A 138 -1.36 -9.25 4.05
C SER A 138 -1.84 -7.96 3.39
N VAL A 139 -0.94 -7.23 2.72
CA VAL A 139 -1.29 -6.05 1.92
C VAL A 139 -2.12 -6.48 0.71
N LEU A 140 -1.72 -7.52 -0.02
CA LEU A 140 -2.53 -8.04 -1.12
C LEU A 140 -3.91 -8.54 -0.65
N LEU A 141 -3.95 -9.22 0.50
CA LEU A 141 -5.20 -9.65 1.12
C LEU A 141 -6.14 -8.47 1.38
N HIS A 142 -5.61 -7.36 1.90
CA HIS A 142 -6.37 -6.13 2.13
C HIS A 142 -7.07 -5.65 0.86
N GLU A 143 -6.33 -5.56 -0.24
CA GLU A 143 -6.89 -5.08 -1.51
C GLU A 143 -7.88 -6.08 -2.13
N LEU A 144 -7.66 -7.39 -1.95
CA LEU A 144 -8.63 -8.41 -2.36
C LEU A 144 -9.92 -8.34 -1.52
N ILE A 145 -9.84 -7.97 -0.24
CA ILE A 145 -11.02 -7.73 0.59
C ILE A 145 -11.83 -6.57 0.00
N HIS A 146 -11.19 -5.50 -0.48
CA HIS A 146 -11.91 -4.41 -1.16
C HIS A 146 -12.62 -4.87 -2.43
N ASP A 147 -11.95 -5.65 -3.30
CA ASP A 147 -12.61 -6.24 -4.48
C ASP A 147 -13.88 -6.98 -4.07
N VAL A 148 -13.81 -7.79 -3.01
CA VAL A 148 -14.94 -8.55 -2.45
C VAL A 148 -16.03 -7.65 -1.88
N GLN A 149 -15.68 -6.70 -1.00
CA GLN A 149 -16.61 -5.82 -0.32
C GLN A 149 -17.48 -5.01 -1.28
N PHE A 150 -16.87 -4.43 -2.33
CA PHE A 150 -17.56 -3.49 -3.21
C PHE A 150 -18.54 -4.15 -4.19
N HIS A 151 -18.41 -5.45 -4.47
CA HIS A 151 -19.41 -6.17 -5.27
C HIS A 151 -20.47 -6.89 -4.42
N ASN A 152 -20.23 -7.06 -3.11
CA ASN A 152 -21.17 -7.71 -2.20
C ASN A 152 -22.19 -6.76 -1.57
N ARG A 153 -21.80 -5.50 -1.31
CA ARG A 153 -22.71 -4.52 -0.70
C ARG A 153 -22.35 -3.09 -1.07
N ARG A 154 -23.33 -2.21 -0.84
CA ARG A 154 -23.11 -0.76 -0.86
C ARG A 154 -22.62 -0.27 0.49
N TRP A 155 -21.85 0.81 0.44
CA TRP A 155 -21.27 1.49 1.60
C TRP A 155 -21.74 2.94 1.61
N ASP A 156 -22.00 3.48 2.80
CA ASP A 156 -22.50 4.85 2.98
C ASP A 156 -21.45 5.89 2.55
N CYS A 157 -20.17 5.53 2.67
CA CYS A 157 -19.08 6.33 2.18
C CYS A 157 -17.86 5.46 1.82
N PRO A 158 -16.93 5.98 0.98
CA PRO A 158 -15.75 5.23 0.55
C PRO A 158 -14.83 4.76 1.69
N ARG A 159 -14.82 5.44 2.84
CA ARG A 159 -13.94 5.11 3.99
C ARG A 159 -14.51 4.06 4.94
N GLN A 160 -15.81 3.80 4.87
CA GLN A 160 -16.48 2.82 5.72
C GLN A 160 -15.92 1.39 5.59
N PRO A 161 -15.64 0.85 4.38
CA PRO A 161 -15.12 -0.51 4.22
C PRO A 161 -13.76 -0.76 4.88
N GLU A 162 -12.96 0.30 5.03
CA GLU A 162 -11.59 0.24 5.53
C GLU A 162 -11.47 -0.44 6.90
N PHE A 163 -12.37 -0.14 7.84
CA PHE A 163 -12.24 -0.69 9.20
C PHE A 163 -12.38 -2.22 9.19
N GLU A 164 -13.31 -2.75 8.39
CA GLU A 164 -13.47 -4.19 8.24
C GLU A 164 -12.27 -4.80 7.50
N ALA A 165 -11.77 -4.16 6.44
CA ALA A 165 -10.62 -4.64 5.68
C ALA A 165 -9.36 -4.74 6.55
N TYR A 166 -9.05 -3.69 7.32
CA TYR A 166 -7.94 -3.71 8.28
C TYR A 166 -8.14 -4.70 9.43
N SER A 167 -9.38 -4.88 9.90
CA SER A 167 -9.67 -5.87 10.94
C SER A 167 -9.41 -7.29 10.45
N LEU A 168 -9.79 -7.60 9.21
CA LEU A 168 -9.51 -8.88 8.58
C LEU A 168 -8.01 -9.08 8.29
N GLN A 169 -7.31 -8.03 7.82
CA GLN A 169 -5.87 -8.07 7.64
C GLN A 169 -5.14 -8.33 8.97
N ALA A 170 -5.55 -7.64 10.04
CA ALA A 170 -5.00 -7.84 11.39
C ALA A 170 -5.23 -9.27 11.86
N LYS A 171 -6.44 -9.80 11.67
CA LYS A 171 -6.79 -11.19 12.01
C LYS A 171 -5.89 -12.18 11.27
N TRP A 172 -5.73 -12.03 9.96
CA TRP A 172 -4.87 -12.88 9.15
C TRP A 172 -3.41 -12.84 9.63
N LEU A 173 -2.86 -11.65 9.90
CA LEU A 173 -1.50 -11.50 10.43
C LEU A 173 -1.34 -12.21 11.77
N MET A 174 -2.30 -12.06 12.68
CA MET A 174 -2.28 -12.72 13.99
C MET A 174 -2.36 -14.25 13.89
N GLU A 175 -3.18 -14.79 13.00
CA GLU A 175 -3.27 -16.23 12.73
C GLU A 175 -1.93 -16.81 12.23
N HIS A 176 -1.12 -16.00 11.56
CA HIS A 176 0.23 -16.36 11.10
C HIS A 176 1.34 -15.97 12.08
N GLY A 177 0.99 -15.60 13.32
CA GLY A 177 1.95 -15.24 14.37
C GLY A 177 2.73 -13.96 14.09
N ARG A 178 2.20 -13.06 13.25
CA ARG A 178 2.83 -11.78 12.91
C ARG A 178 2.26 -10.64 13.75
N HIS A 179 3.10 -9.65 14.01
CA HIS A 179 2.67 -8.41 14.61
C HIS A 179 1.81 -7.61 13.63
N VAL A 180 0.71 -7.05 14.12
CA VAL A 180 -0.14 -6.13 13.35
C VAL A 180 0.56 -4.77 13.36
N PRO A 181 1.09 -4.30 12.22
CA PRO A 181 1.92 -3.12 12.24
C PRO A 181 1.11 -1.84 12.46
N PHE A 182 -0.22 -1.88 12.51
CA PHE A 182 -1.10 -0.70 12.52
C PHE A 182 -2.05 -0.57 13.71
N ASP A 183 -2.52 0.67 13.93
CA ASP A 183 -3.42 1.03 15.04
C ASP A 183 -4.90 0.96 14.59
N LEU A 184 -5.56 -0.14 14.94
CA LEU A 184 -6.98 -0.38 14.64
C LEU A 184 -7.91 0.69 15.25
N ALA A 185 -7.56 1.30 16.38
CA ALA A 185 -8.39 2.35 16.98
C ALA A 185 -8.35 3.63 16.14
N GLN A 186 -7.17 4.01 15.65
CA GLN A 186 -7.05 5.13 14.71
C GLN A 186 -7.74 4.84 13.38
N ILE A 187 -7.61 3.63 12.85
CA ILE A 187 -8.30 3.21 11.63
C ILE A 187 -9.81 3.32 11.83
N PHE A 188 -10.36 2.77 12.91
CA PHE A 188 -11.78 2.88 13.24
C PHE A 188 -12.28 4.33 13.19
N ILE A 189 -11.56 5.26 13.83
CA ILE A 189 -11.93 6.68 13.85
C ILE A 189 -11.96 7.26 12.42
N ARG A 190 -10.95 6.95 11.60
CA ARG A 190 -10.81 7.50 10.24
C ARG A 190 -11.77 6.85 9.23
N SER A 191 -12.17 5.61 9.45
CA SER A 191 -13.14 4.88 8.61
C SER A 191 -14.59 5.38 8.77
N ARG A 192 -14.87 6.22 9.78
CA ARG A 192 -16.22 6.76 9.96
C ARG A 192 -16.62 7.68 8.81
N CYS A 193 -17.86 7.53 8.39
CA CYS A 193 -18.47 8.45 7.46
C CYS A 193 -18.71 9.81 8.13
N PRO A 194 -18.55 10.92 7.39
CA PRO A 194 -19.08 12.20 7.84
C PRO A 194 -20.57 12.00 8.14
N ARG A 195 -21.08 12.55 9.24
CA ARG A 195 -22.53 12.61 9.42
C ARG A 195 -23.08 13.43 8.25
N PRO A 196 -24.21 13.05 7.63
CA PRO A 196 -24.91 13.98 6.76
C PRO A 196 -25.16 15.24 7.59
N HIS A 197 -24.74 16.40 7.08
CA HIS A 197 -25.16 17.66 7.67
C HIS A 197 -26.70 17.69 7.61
N PRO A 198 -27.39 17.98 8.73
CA PRO A 198 -28.84 18.10 8.75
C PRO A 198 -29.32 19.25 7.84
#